data_AF-B9RQ84-F1
#
_entry.id   AF-B9RQ84-F1
#
_cell.length_a   1.000
_cell.length_b   1.000
_cell.length_c   1.000
_cell.angle_alpha   90.00
_cell.angle_beta   90.00
_cell.angle_gamma   90.00
#
_symmetry.space_group_name_H-M   'P 1'
#
loop_
_entity.id
_entity.type
_entity.pdbx_description
1 polymer ?
#
loop_
_entity_poly.entity_id
_entity_poly.type
_entity_poly.pdbx_seq_one_letter_code
_entity_poly.pdbx_strand_id
1 'polypeptide(L)'
;MGINILQGFFFTFFCILAPLVLIHAQEQSDFVNIDCGLSANTSYSDETTGLDCISDATFIDAGIATSIAPGEQCRKATTMAS
;
A
#
# COMPACT_ATOMS: atom_id res chain seq x y z
N MET A 1 -37.64 10.16 24.28
CA MET A 1 -36.83 9.00 23.86
C MET A 1 -35.61 8.95 24.75
N GLY A 2 -35.69 8.27 25.90
CA GLY A 2 -34.62 8.24 26.90
C GLY A 2 -33.72 7.04 26.65
N ILE A 3 -32.43 7.28 26.39
CA ILE A 3 -31.44 6.21 26.29
C ILE A 3 -31.16 5.71 27.70
N ASN A 4 -31.32 4.41 27.94
CA ASN A 4 -31.02 3.80 29.22
C ASN A 4 -29.52 3.97 29.53
N ILE A 5 -29.16 4.26 30.79
CA ILE A 5 -27.77 4.52 31.21
C ILE A 5 -26.84 3.36 30.79
N LEU A 6 -27.33 2.13 30.90
CA LEU A 6 -26.62 0.92 30.46
C LEU A 6 -26.41 0.89 28.93
N GLN A 7 -27.40 1.31 28.16
CA GLN A 7 -27.34 1.37 26.71
C GLN A 7 -26.41 2.48 26.21
N GLY A 8 -26.36 3.62 26.91
CA GLY A 8 -25.38 4.68 26.64
C GLY A 8 -23.94 4.23 26.88
N PHE A 9 -23.72 3.42 27.93
CA PHE A 9 -22.42 2.82 28.22
C PHE A 9 -21.96 1.89 27.09
N PHE A 10 -22.81 0.98 26.65
CA PHE A 10 -22.50 0.08 25.54
C PHE A 10 -22.23 0.84 24.24
N PHE A 11 -23.02 1.88 23.96
CA PHE A 11 -22.83 2.70 22.76
C PHE A 11 -21.48 3.43 22.77
N THR A 12 -21.12 4.02 23.90
CA THR A 12 -19.84 4.73 24.07
C THR A 12 -18.65 3.77 23.96
N PHE A 13 -18.76 2.59 24.56
CA PHE A 13 -17.74 1.55 24.49
C PHE A 13 -17.50 1.07 23.06
N PHE A 14 -18.58 0.78 22.31
CA PHE A 14 -18.47 0.37 20.91
C PHE A 14 -17.94 1.49 20.00
N CYS A 15 -18.41 2.73 20.18
CA CYS A 15 -17.97 3.86 19.36
C CYS A 15 -16.47 4.17 19.52
N ILE A 16 -15.90 3.92 20.70
CA ILE A 16 -14.48 4.23 20.96
C ILE A 16 -13.58 3.03 20.63
N LEU A 17 -13.99 1.80 20.98
CA LEU A 17 -13.14 0.62 20.78
C LEU A 17 -13.14 0.09 19.35
N ALA A 18 -14.25 0.21 18.62
CA ALA A 18 -14.30 -0.23 17.22
C ALA A 18 -13.28 0.47 16.30
N PRO A 19 -13.11 1.82 16.32
CA PRO A 19 -12.12 2.47 15.48
C PRO A 19 -10.67 2.19 15.92
N LEU A 20 -10.44 1.99 17.23
CA LEU A 20 -9.11 1.60 17.74
C LEU A 20 -8.67 0.26 17.18
N VAL A 21 -9.57 -0.72 17.03
CA VAL A 21 -9.24 -2.01 16.39
C VAL A 21 -9.03 -1.85 14.88
N LEU A 22 -9.76 -0.94 14.22
CA LEU A 22 -9.68 -0.72 12.78
C LEU A 22 -8.36 -0.03 12.34
N ILE A 23 -7.79 0.81 13.21
CA ILE A 23 -6.49 1.48 12.97
C ILE A 23 -5.34 0.46 12.89
N HIS A 24 -5.42 -0.67 13.59
CA HIS A 24 -4.35 -1.69 13.58
C HIS A 24 -4.35 -2.57 12.31
N ALA A 25 -5.32 -2.42 11.41
CA ALA A 25 -5.41 -3.19 10.17
C ALA A 25 -4.90 -2.44 8.93
N GLN A 26 -4.47 -1.18 9.07
CA GLN A 26 -3.82 -0.44 7.99
C GLN A 26 -2.33 -0.78 7.90
N GLU A 27 -2.01 -2.04 7.64
CA GLU A 27 -0.82 -2.35 6.85
C GLU A 27 -1.16 -1.87 5.42
N GLN A 28 -0.98 -0.56 5.22
CA GLN A 28 -1.24 0.19 4.00
C GLN A 28 -0.21 -0.20 2.93
N SER A 29 -0.17 -1.47 2.55
CA SER A 29 0.59 -1.97 1.40
C SER A 29 -0.16 -1.67 0.10
N ASP A 30 -0.81 -0.50 0.02
CA ASP A 30 -1.50 0.00 -1.16
C ASP A 30 -0.53 0.59 -2.19
N PHE A 31 0.76 0.66 -1.82
CA PHE A 31 1.83 1.14 -2.67
C PHE A 31 2.67 -0.04 -3.13
N VAL A 32 2.76 -0.17 -4.45
CA VAL A 32 3.69 -1.09 -5.09
C VAL A 32 4.79 -0.27 -5.74
N ASN A 33 6.04 -0.68 -5.53
CA ASN A 33 7.18 -0.08 -6.20
C ASN A 33 7.46 -0.83 -7.49
N ILE A 34 7.45 -0.10 -8.61
CA ILE A 34 7.59 -0.67 -9.94
C ILE A 34 8.90 -0.18 -10.56
N ASP A 35 9.73 -1.13 -11.00
CA ASP A 35 10.94 -0.88 -11.76
C ASP A 35 10.66 -1.04 -13.27
N CYS A 36 10.79 0.06 -14.01
CA CYS A 36 10.61 0.09 -15.46
C CYS A 36 11.89 -0.38 -16.18
N GLY A 37 11.81 -1.55 -16.80
CA GLY A 37 12.96 -2.18 -17.49
C GLY A 37 13.58 -3.36 -16.73
N LEU A 38 13.05 -3.70 -15.56
CA LEU A 38 13.34 -4.97 -14.90
C LEU A 38 12.71 -6.12 -15.71
N SER A 39 13.42 -7.25 -15.83
CA SER A 39 12.93 -8.43 -16.57
C SER A 39 11.56 -8.88 -16.05
N ALA A 40 10.68 -9.29 -16.95
CA ALA A 40 9.35 -9.78 -16.60
C ALA A 40 9.41 -10.86 -15.51
N ASN A 41 8.44 -10.81 -14.59
CA ASN A 41 8.28 -11.77 -13.50
C ASN A 41 9.47 -11.81 -12.51
N THR A 42 10.26 -10.74 -12.42
CA THR A 42 11.32 -10.61 -11.42
C THR A 42 11.02 -9.50 -10.41
N SER A 43 11.59 -9.66 -9.22
CA SER A 43 11.47 -8.73 -8.11
C SER A 43 12.76 -8.73 -7.29
N TYR A 44 13.09 -7.61 -6.66
CA TYR A 44 14.24 -7.48 -5.77
C TYR A 44 13.98 -6.45 -4.67
N SER A 45 14.63 -6.60 -3.53
CA SER A 45 14.71 -5.56 -2.52
C SER A 45 15.88 -4.64 -2.83
N ASP A 46 15.65 -3.34 -2.98
CA ASP A 46 16.71 -2.37 -3.15
C ASP A 46 17.43 -2.15 -1.82
N GLU A 47 18.65 -2.67 -1.68
CA GLU A 47 19.49 -2.54 -0.49
C GLU A 47 19.77 -1.09 -0.08
N THR A 48 19.64 -0.13 -1.00
CA THR A 48 19.89 1.29 -0.73
C THR A 48 18.69 1.97 -0.06
N THR A 49 17.47 1.57 -0.44
CA THR A 49 16.23 2.22 0.03
C THR A 49 15.37 1.32 0.92
N GLY A 50 15.63 0.01 0.93
CA GLY A 50 14.83 -0.99 1.64
C GLY A 50 13.48 -1.27 0.98
N LEU A 51 13.28 -0.88 -0.28
CA LEU A 51 12.02 -1.01 -1.00
C LEU A 51 11.96 -2.31 -1.81
N ASP A 52 10.82 -2.98 -1.80
CA ASP A 52 10.56 -4.16 -2.63
C ASP A 52 10.03 -3.75 -4.00
N CYS A 53 10.84 -3.95 -5.02
CA CYS A 53 10.55 -3.59 -6.39
C CYS A 53 10.14 -4.77 -7.25
N ILE A 54 9.13 -4.56 -8.09
CA ILE A 54 8.62 -5.54 -9.05
C ILE A 54 8.70 -4.99 -10.48
N SER A 55 8.73 -5.88 -11.47
CA SER A 55 8.77 -5.49 -12.89
C SER A 55 7.47 -4.80 -13.34
N ASP A 56 7.61 -3.80 -14.21
CA ASP A 56 6.49 -3.14 -14.90
C ASP A 56 5.76 -4.05 -15.89
N ALA A 57 6.35 -5.17 -16.30
CA ALA A 57 5.83 -6.07 -17.32
C ALA A 57 4.43 -6.65 -17.04
N THR A 58 3.98 -6.68 -15.77
CA THR A 58 2.63 -7.11 -15.40
C THR A 58 1.59 -5.98 -15.46
N PHE A 59 2.02 -4.73 -15.65
CA PHE A 59 1.17 -3.53 -15.60
C PHE A 59 1.10 -2.79 -16.93
N ILE A 60 2.06 -3.00 -17.83
CA ILE A 60 2.07 -2.40 -19.16
C ILE A 60 1.70 -3.44 -20.24
N ASP A 61 0.76 -3.09 -21.11
CA ASP A 61 0.36 -3.91 -22.27
C ASP A 61 1.03 -3.41 -23.57
N ALA A 62 1.42 -2.13 -23.61
CA ALA A 62 2.17 -1.49 -24.69
C ALA A 62 2.89 -0.21 -24.20
N GLY A 63 4.03 0.13 -24.80
CA GLY A 63 4.78 1.36 -24.46
C GLY A 63 6.23 1.34 -24.94
N ILE A 64 6.94 2.46 -24.77
CA ILE A 64 8.39 2.53 -24.99
C ILE A 64 9.07 2.28 -23.64
N ALA A 65 9.89 1.24 -23.57
CA ALA A 65 10.73 0.98 -22.42
C ALA A 65 11.89 1.99 -22.38
N THR A 66 11.92 2.83 -21.36
CA THR A 66 13.03 3.76 -21.11
C THR A 66 13.56 3.55 -19.70
N SER A 67 14.84 3.22 -19.59
CA SER A 67 15.53 3.10 -18.30
C SER A 67 15.91 4.48 -17.78
N ILE A 68 15.66 4.73 -16.49
CA ILE A 68 16.18 5.90 -15.76
C ILE A 68 17.49 5.54 -15.05
N ALA A 69 18.11 6.52 -14.39
CA ALA A 69 19.36 6.29 -13.66
C ALA A 69 19.16 5.19 -12.59
N PRO A 70 20.17 4.32 -12.33
CA PRO A 70 20.03 3.16 -11.45
C PRO A 70 19.51 3.48 -10.02
N GLY A 71 19.80 4.68 -9.49
CA GLY A 71 19.36 5.10 -8.15
C GLY A 71 17.91 5.60 -8.06
N GLU A 72 17.21 5.73 -9.18
CA GLU A 72 15.82 6.21 -9.25
C GLU A 72 14.83 5.17 -9.76
N GLN A 73 15.34 4.03 -10.26
CA GLN A 73 14.54 2.99 -10.90
C GLN A 73 13.49 2.38 -9.95
N CYS A 74 13.87 2.11 -8.71
CA CYS A 74 12.99 1.54 -7.68
C CYS A 74 12.14 2.59 -6.92
N ARG A 75 12.26 3.88 -7.23
CA ARG A 75 11.65 4.98 -6.45
C ARG A 75 10.27 5.43 -6.92
N LYS A 76 9.67 4.74 -7.90
CA LYS A 76 8.31 5.00 -8.38
C LYS A 76 7.31 4.18 -7.55
N ALA A 77 6.78 4.77 -6.48
CA ALA A 77 5.60 4.24 -5.79
C ALA A 77 4.35 4.67 -6.55
N THR A 78 3.57 3.71 -7.04
CA THR A 78 2.23 3.97 -7.61
C THR A 78 1.20 3.40 -6.65
N THR A 79 0.20 4.20 -6.30
CA THR A 79 -0.96 3.73 -5.53
C THR A 79 -1.80 2.85 -6.45
N MET A 80 -2.06 1.60 -6.06
CA MET A 80 -3.10 0.84 -6.75
C MET A 80 -4.44 1.46 -6.37
N ALA A 81 -5.08 2.17 -7.31
CA ALA A 81 -6.48 2.52 -7.15
C ALA A 81 -7.28 1.20 -7.19
N SER A 82 -7.88 0.84 -6.06
CA SER A 82 -8.90 -0.21 -6.01
C SER A 82 -10.12 0.16 -6.84
#